data_AF-A0A7Z9WHH6-F1
#
_entry.id   AF-A0A7Z9WHH6-F1
#
_cell.length_a   1.000
_cell.length_b   1.000
_cell.length_c   1.000
_cell.angle_alpha   90.00
_cell.angle_beta   90.00
_cell.angle_gamma   90.00
#
_symmetry.space_group_name_H-M   'P 1'
#
loop_
_entity.id
_entity.type
_entity.pdbx_description
1 polymer ?
#
loop_
_entity_poly.entity_id
_entity_poly.type
_entity_poly.pdbx_seq_one_letter_code
_entity_poly.pdbx_strand_id
1 'polypeptide(L)'
;MAIYDSTEQNMDRCDKTPIHRLAEMVLNHLGMKVYYLDIATERLPDDNGMKRYTGIITWFQDEKMKRPEEYINWLLQQGKAGCKLVILGNVGAFQDADSGKWVSLDSINKVFGILGLKYSGLWTDNCHLLEFTEVNPDFFNFEREYKVVPESYIKVRSLDSRNLVILKINRKDIKDGESHLVVISRNGAYAYEPFIYYRGKQTGKTMWYLNPFRFFETAFGLKGIPRLDTTTLYGSRIFYSHIDGDGFTSISEVDKKSLSATIIRDQIIKKYPLPITASVIVGEIDPSLLGCERAVQIARSIFALDNVEAGSHSYSHPSTWEEDHSKLGKKQPLHDLAIPNYNLSLDKEINFSVDYINKMLLPPGKEVKIYQWSGNCQPSSQALEMVKKLGIKNINVNFGAISSQFPSYCYVPPLIRQVDGRVQYYPSTT
;
A
#
# COMPACT_ATOMS: atom_id res chain seq x y z
N MET A 1 5.92 13.34 -2.76
CA MET A 1 5.73 13.20 -1.30
C MET A 1 4.25 13.03 -1.03
N ALA A 2 3.88 12.02 -0.27
CA ALA A 2 2.52 11.77 0.19
C ALA A 2 2.38 12.32 1.60
N ILE A 3 1.44 13.25 1.80
CA ILE A 3 1.11 13.76 3.12
C ILE A 3 -0.08 12.97 3.66
N TYR A 4 0.02 12.52 4.90
CA TYR A 4 -1.07 11.90 5.65
C TYR A 4 -1.06 12.42 7.09
N ASP A 5 -2.14 12.19 7.83
CA ASP A 5 -2.26 12.53 9.24
C ASP A 5 -2.54 11.25 10.04
N SER A 6 -1.61 10.86 10.91
CA SER A 6 -1.75 9.63 11.70
C SER A 6 -2.81 9.70 12.80
N THR A 7 -3.38 10.88 13.06
CA THR A 7 -4.48 11.07 14.02
C THR A 7 -5.85 10.80 13.42
N GLU A 8 -5.96 10.68 12.09
CA GLU A 8 -7.20 10.27 11.43
C GLU A 8 -7.60 8.85 11.84
N GLN A 9 -8.91 8.61 11.89
CA GLN A 9 -9.44 7.33 12.35
C GLN A 9 -8.92 6.16 11.50
N ASN A 10 -8.23 5.21 12.15
CA ASN A 10 -7.62 4.03 11.51
C ASN A 10 -6.47 4.33 10.53
N MET A 11 -5.80 5.48 10.64
CA MET A 11 -4.68 5.87 9.76
C MET A 11 -3.36 6.08 10.52
N ASP A 12 -3.20 5.41 11.66
CA ASP A 12 -2.01 5.43 12.54
C ASP A 12 -0.70 5.01 11.85
N ARG A 13 -0.77 4.47 10.62
CA ARG A 13 0.41 4.10 9.80
C ARG A 13 0.18 4.42 8.34
N CYS A 14 1.26 4.76 7.63
CA CYS A 14 1.20 5.09 6.20
C CYS A 14 0.60 3.95 5.35
N ASP A 15 0.80 2.68 5.72
CA ASP A 15 0.28 1.53 4.98
C ASP A 15 -1.24 1.35 5.05
N LYS A 16 -1.90 2.07 5.97
CA LYS A 16 -3.38 2.08 6.09
C LYS A 16 -4.02 3.14 5.20
N THR A 17 -3.24 4.13 4.75
CA THR A 17 -3.74 5.27 3.97
C THR A 17 -4.30 4.85 2.61
N PRO A 18 -5.33 5.56 2.09
CA PRO A 18 -5.79 5.36 0.72
C PRO A 18 -4.68 5.56 -0.32
N ILE A 19 -3.71 6.44 -0.04
CA ILE A 19 -2.55 6.65 -0.90
C ILE A 19 -1.76 5.35 -1.06
N HIS A 20 -1.40 4.68 0.03
CA HIS A 20 -0.65 3.41 -0.04
C HIS A 20 -1.47 2.29 -0.66
N ARG A 21 -2.74 2.17 -0.23
CA ARG A 21 -3.60 1.03 -0.58
C ARG A 21 -4.15 1.11 -1.99
N LEU A 22 -4.29 2.29 -2.57
CA LEU A 22 -4.94 2.49 -3.87
C LEU A 22 -3.99 3.18 -4.86
N ALA A 23 -3.35 4.28 -4.48
CA ALA A 23 -2.61 5.12 -5.42
C ALA A 23 -1.17 4.65 -5.69
N GLU A 24 -0.46 4.17 -4.65
CA GLU A 24 0.99 3.97 -4.70
C GLU A 24 1.41 2.94 -5.73
N MET A 25 0.66 1.85 -5.91
CA MET A 25 0.93 0.86 -6.96
C MET A 25 0.92 1.50 -8.35
N VAL A 26 -0.09 2.32 -8.64
CA VAL A 26 -0.21 3.03 -9.93
C VAL A 26 0.93 4.04 -10.09
N LEU A 27 1.26 4.76 -9.02
CA LEU A 27 2.39 5.71 -9.02
C LEU A 27 3.73 4.99 -9.26
N ASN A 28 3.95 3.82 -8.65
CA ASN A 28 5.12 2.98 -8.89
C ASN A 28 5.19 2.53 -10.35
N HIS A 29 4.06 2.08 -10.92
CA HIS A 29 3.97 1.70 -12.34
C HIS A 29 4.30 2.88 -13.28
N LEU A 30 3.92 4.10 -12.91
CA LEU A 30 4.23 5.32 -13.64
C LEU A 30 5.67 5.83 -13.39
N GLY A 31 6.51 5.06 -12.68
CA GLY A 31 7.91 5.37 -12.42
C GLY A 31 8.15 6.29 -11.22
N MET A 32 7.12 6.58 -10.41
CA MET A 32 7.25 7.41 -9.23
C MET A 32 7.54 6.60 -7.97
N LYS A 33 8.43 7.14 -7.13
CA LYS A 33 8.64 6.68 -5.76
C LYS A 33 7.88 7.57 -4.79
N VAL A 34 7.03 6.97 -3.97
CA VAL A 34 6.26 7.68 -2.94
C VAL A 34 7.08 7.75 -1.65
N TYR A 35 7.05 8.89 -0.98
CA TYR A 35 7.66 9.11 0.33
C TYR A 35 6.58 9.68 1.23
N TYR A 36 6.32 9.03 2.35
CA TYR A 36 5.28 9.43 3.29
C TYR A 36 5.84 10.41 4.31
N LEU A 37 5.03 11.42 4.64
CA LEU A 37 5.26 12.32 5.74
C LEU A 37 3.98 12.41 6.56
N ASP A 38 4.10 12.13 7.86
CA ASP A 38 3.03 12.28 8.82
C ASP A 38 2.97 13.72 9.33
N ILE A 39 1.95 14.46 8.93
CA ILE A 39 1.82 15.87 9.32
C ILE A 39 1.54 16.07 10.81
N ALA A 40 1.05 15.03 11.50
CA ALA A 40 0.76 15.10 12.92
C ALA A 40 2.01 15.05 13.79
N THR A 41 3.05 14.34 13.33
CA THR A 41 4.25 14.05 14.13
C THR A 41 5.53 14.65 13.55
N GLU A 42 5.58 14.88 12.23
CA GLU A 42 6.75 15.39 11.53
C GLU A 42 6.60 16.89 11.18
N ARG A 43 7.74 17.52 10.86
CA ARG A 43 7.75 18.91 10.35
C ARG A 43 7.71 18.90 8.84
N LEU A 44 6.94 19.82 8.26
CA LEU A 44 6.93 20.02 6.82
C LEU A 44 8.33 20.45 6.34
N PRO A 45 8.86 19.85 5.26
CA PRO A 45 10.19 20.18 4.76
C PRO A 45 10.23 21.61 4.21
N ASP A 46 11.38 22.26 4.34
CA ASP A 46 11.62 23.54 3.67
C ASP A 46 11.77 23.37 2.15
N ASP A 47 11.93 24.49 1.44
CA ASP A 47 12.10 24.50 -0.02
C ASP A 47 13.30 23.66 -0.49
N ASN A 48 14.35 23.58 0.32
CA ASN A 48 15.52 22.80 -0.04
C ASN A 48 15.25 21.29 0.10
N GLY A 49 14.57 20.90 1.18
CA GLY A 49 14.04 19.54 1.36
C GLY A 49 13.06 19.14 0.27
N MET A 50 12.34 20.11 -0.31
CA MET A 50 11.35 19.87 -1.36
C MET A 50 11.93 19.67 -2.77
N LYS A 51 13.16 20.12 -3.05
CA LYS A 51 13.81 19.98 -4.38
C LYS A 51 13.91 18.54 -4.88
N ARG A 52 13.90 17.55 -3.99
CA ARG A 52 13.96 16.12 -4.35
C ARG A 52 12.61 15.54 -4.80
N TYR A 53 11.52 16.29 -4.68
CA TYR A 53 10.17 15.80 -4.98
C TYR A 53 9.57 16.54 -6.18
N THR A 54 9.04 15.77 -7.13
CA THR A 54 8.34 16.31 -8.31
C THR A 54 6.91 16.80 -7.98
N GLY A 55 6.31 16.25 -6.92
CA GLY A 55 4.94 16.57 -6.56
C GLY A 55 4.55 16.13 -5.15
N ILE A 56 3.42 16.67 -4.70
CA ILE A 56 2.73 16.41 -3.45
C ILE A 56 1.41 15.71 -3.77
N ILE A 57 1.07 14.66 -3.03
CA ILE A 57 -0.23 13.99 -3.08
C ILE A 57 -0.84 13.94 -1.68
N THR A 58 -2.13 14.24 -1.58
CA THR A 58 -2.90 14.21 -0.33
C THR A 58 -4.19 13.44 -0.54
N TRP A 59 -4.59 12.63 0.44
CA TRP A 59 -5.86 11.90 0.43
C TRP A 59 -6.37 11.69 1.86
N PHE A 60 -6.77 12.78 2.48
CA PHE A 60 -7.30 12.81 3.84
C PHE A 60 -8.68 12.15 3.90
N GLN A 61 -8.98 11.51 5.03
CA GLN A 61 -10.24 10.84 5.32
C GLN A 61 -11.14 11.68 6.23
N ASP A 62 -10.60 12.71 6.88
CA ASP A 62 -11.39 13.74 7.54
C ASP A 62 -10.92 15.15 7.14
N GLU A 63 -11.46 16.16 7.83
CA GLU A 63 -11.28 17.57 7.51
C GLU A 63 -10.47 18.33 8.58
N LYS A 64 -9.88 17.61 9.54
CA LYS A 64 -9.24 18.16 10.73
C LYS A 64 -7.76 17.81 10.74
N MET A 65 -6.94 18.78 11.11
CA MET A 65 -5.51 18.54 11.35
C MET A 65 -4.93 19.55 12.32
N LYS A 66 -3.75 19.25 12.85
CA LYS A 66 -2.99 20.21 13.66
C LYS A 66 -2.36 21.28 12.77
N ARG A 67 -2.45 22.55 13.19
CA ARG A 67 -1.79 23.69 12.52
C ARG A 67 -2.14 23.83 11.02
N PRO A 68 -3.43 23.84 10.64
CA PRO A 68 -3.83 23.81 9.23
C PRO A 68 -3.36 25.03 8.43
N GLU A 69 -3.23 26.22 9.06
CA GLU A 69 -2.70 27.42 8.39
C GLU A 69 -1.21 27.30 8.02
N GLU A 70 -0.41 26.60 8.83
CA GLU A 70 1.01 26.32 8.51
C GLU A 70 1.08 25.44 7.26
N TYR A 71 0.27 24.38 7.23
CA TYR A 71 0.15 23.47 6.09
C TYR A 71 -0.33 24.16 4.81
N ILE A 72 -1.37 24.99 4.88
CA ILE A 72 -1.91 25.73 3.74
C ILE A 72 -0.86 26.68 3.16
N ASN A 73 -0.14 27.42 4.01
CA ASN A 73 0.90 28.34 3.56
C ASN A 73 2.07 27.59 2.96
N TRP A 74 2.45 26.44 3.52
CA TRP A 74 3.46 25.55 2.96
C TRP A 74 3.06 25.03 1.58
N LEU A 75 1.83 24.52 1.40
CA LEU A 75 1.33 24.09 0.09
C LEU A 75 1.38 25.22 -0.94
N LEU A 76 0.99 26.44 -0.55
CA LEU A 76 1.04 27.60 -1.42
C LEU A 76 2.48 27.93 -1.84
N GLN A 77 3.44 27.84 -0.92
CA GLN A 77 4.86 28.03 -1.22
C GLN A 77 5.36 26.97 -2.21
N GLN A 78 5.07 25.70 -1.97
CA GLN A 78 5.51 24.61 -2.85
C GLN A 78 4.83 24.65 -4.22
N GLY A 79 3.55 25.01 -4.29
CA GLY A 79 2.85 25.24 -5.55
C GLY A 79 3.46 26.39 -6.36
N LYS A 80 3.85 27.50 -5.71
CA LYS A 80 4.57 28.60 -6.36
C LYS A 80 5.98 28.21 -6.82
N ALA A 81 6.63 27.31 -6.10
CA ALA A 81 7.93 26.74 -6.48
C ALA A 81 7.84 25.73 -7.65
N GLY A 82 6.63 25.46 -8.17
CA GLY A 82 6.41 24.58 -9.32
C GLY A 82 6.21 23.11 -8.96
N CYS A 83 6.08 22.78 -7.68
CA CYS A 83 5.76 21.43 -7.23
C CYS A 83 4.31 21.09 -7.62
N LYS A 84 4.09 19.95 -8.28
CA LYS A 84 2.73 19.52 -8.65
C LYS A 84 1.94 19.14 -7.41
N LEU A 85 0.68 19.55 -7.32
CA LEU A 85 -0.21 19.23 -6.19
C LEU A 85 -1.39 18.38 -6.66
N VAL A 86 -1.52 17.16 -6.12
CA VAL A 86 -2.67 16.29 -6.38
C VAL A 86 -3.47 16.10 -5.09
N ILE A 87 -4.72 16.57 -5.10
CA ILE A 87 -5.65 16.48 -3.98
C ILE A 87 -6.75 15.49 -4.34
N LEU A 88 -6.80 14.39 -3.60
CA LEU A 88 -7.84 13.36 -3.70
C LEU A 88 -8.76 13.50 -2.48
N GLY A 89 -10.06 13.66 -2.74
CA GLY A 89 -11.03 13.96 -1.70
C GLY A 89 -11.02 15.43 -1.28
N ASN A 90 -10.49 15.67 -0.08
CA ASN A 90 -10.56 16.97 0.58
C ASN A 90 -9.14 17.44 0.99
N VAL A 91 -9.00 18.71 1.40
CA VAL A 91 -7.67 19.29 1.71
C VAL A 91 -7.14 18.92 3.10
N GLY A 92 -7.96 18.31 3.96
CA GLY A 92 -7.68 17.91 5.36
C GLY A 92 -7.64 19.06 6.36
N ALA A 93 -7.68 20.30 5.88
CA ALA A 93 -7.29 21.50 6.63
C ALA A 93 -8.45 22.46 6.91
N PHE A 94 -9.70 21.96 7.01
CA PHE A 94 -10.85 22.84 7.24
C PHE A 94 -11.02 23.22 8.71
N GLN A 95 -10.50 22.43 9.65
CA GLN A 95 -10.58 22.71 11.07
C GLN A 95 -9.25 22.43 11.79
N ASP A 96 -8.85 23.34 12.68
CA ASP A 96 -7.74 23.12 13.59
C ASP A 96 -8.14 22.09 14.66
N ALA A 97 -7.38 21.00 14.75
CA ALA A 97 -7.68 19.89 15.65
C ALA A 97 -7.50 20.26 17.14
N ASP A 98 -6.59 21.18 17.48
CA ASP A 98 -6.31 21.56 18.86
C ASP A 98 -7.30 22.63 19.36
N SER A 99 -7.59 23.63 18.51
CA SER A 99 -8.45 24.76 18.90
C SER A 99 -9.92 24.60 18.48
N GLY A 100 -10.24 23.64 17.61
CA GLY A 100 -11.57 23.46 17.01
C GLY A 100 -11.99 24.58 16.04
N LYS A 101 -11.09 25.51 15.71
CA LYS A 101 -11.40 26.68 14.90
C LYS A 101 -11.47 26.30 13.43
N TRP A 102 -12.53 26.72 12.75
CA TRP A 102 -12.65 26.58 11.30
C TRP A 102 -11.66 27.51 10.59
N VAL A 103 -11.00 26.97 9.58
CA VAL A 103 -10.13 27.71 8.67
C VAL A 103 -10.99 28.52 7.71
N SER A 104 -10.57 29.75 7.44
CA SER A 104 -11.31 30.65 6.55
C SER A 104 -11.39 30.09 5.12
N LEU A 105 -12.51 30.35 4.44
CA LEU A 105 -12.65 30.00 3.01
C LEU A 105 -11.56 30.65 2.15
N ASP A 106 -11.06 31.84 2.51
CA ASP A 106 -9.97 32.50 1.80
C ASP A 106 -8.67 31.70 1.92
N SER A 107 -8.34 31.19 3.11
CA SER A 107 -7.20 30.30 3.32
C SER A 107 -7.34 29.00 2.53
N ILE A 108 -8.51 28.35 2.53
CA ILE A 108 -8.76 27.15 1.72
C ILE A 108 -8.61 27.45 0.22
N ASN A 109 -9.13 28.59 -0.24
CA ASN A 109 -9.03 29.01 -1.63
C ASN A 109 -7.59 29.36 -2.06
N LYS A 110 -6.65 29.64 -1.15
CA LYS A 110 -5.22 29.71 -1.51
C LYS A 110 -4.73 28.39 -2.09
N VAL A 111 -5.16 27.25 -1.53
CA VAL A 111 -4.77 25.92 -2.01
C VAL A 111 -5.45 25.60 -3.34
N PHE A 112 -6.77 25.75 -3.43
CA PHE A 112 -7.49 25.53 -4.69
C PHE A 112 -7.01 26.48 -5.81
N GLY A 113 -6.59 27.69 -5.45
CA GLY A 113 -6.01 28.68 -6.37
C GLY A 113 -4.71 28.22 -7.03
N ILE A 114 -3.92 27.34 -6.40
CA ILE A 114 -2.72 26.72 -7.02
C ILE A 114 -3.12 25.98 -8.30
N LEU A 115 -4.29 25.34 -8.29
CA LEU A 115 -4.86 24.57 -9.39
C LEU A 115 -5.74 25.42 -10.32
N GLY A 116 -5.83 26.73 -10.09
CA GLY A 116 -6.75 27.61 -10.79
C GLY A 116 -8.22 27.30 -10.49
N LEU A 117 -8.52 26.85 -9.27
CA LEU A 117 -9.85 26.47 -8.82
C LEU A 117 -10.35 27.44 -7.72
N LYS A 118 -11.67 27.53 -7.59
CA LYS A 118 -12.36 28.20 -6.48
C LYS A 118 -13.33 27.24 -5.80
N TYR A 119 -13.11 27.00 -4.52
CA TYR A 119 -13.98 26.25 -3.63
C TYR A 119 -14.98 27.20 -2.94
N SER A 120 -16.26 26.84 -2.93
CA SER A 120 -17.34 27.64 -2.32
C SER A 120 -18.19 26.84 -1.32
N GLY A 121 -17.86 25.58 -1.04
CA GLY A 121 -18.67 24.72 -0.17
C GLY A 121 -19.99 24.33 -0.84
N LEU A 122 -21.13 24.60 -0.19
CA LEU A 122 -22.48 24.22 -0.67
C LEU A 122 -22.70 22.71 -0.86
N TRP A 123 -22.24 21.93 0.12
CA TRP A 123 -22.36 20.48 0.11
C TRP A 123 -23.82 20.02 0.09
N THR A 124 -24.11 18.93 -0.64
CA THR A 124 -25.35 18.16 -0.53
C THR A 124 -25.14 16.73 -1.02
N ASP A 125 -25.83 15.77 -0.41
CA ASP A 125 -25.93 14.37 -0.81
C ASP A 125 -27.32 14.01 -1.40
N ASN A 126 -28.18 15.02 -1.58
CA ASN A 126 -29.50 14.80 -2.18
C ASN A 126 -29.36 14.60 -3.70
N CYS A 127 -29.22 13.34 -4.11
CA CYS A 127 -29.03 12.94 -5.50
C CYS A 127 -30.14 13.42 -6.45
N HIS A 128 -31.36 13.67 -5.96
CA HIS A 128 -32.46 14.18 -6.81
C HIS A 128 -32.21 15.61 -7.31
N LEU A 129 -31.37 16.38 -6.61
CA LEU A 129 -30.98 17.73 -7.00
C LEU A 129 -29.81 17.74 -7.99
N LEU A 130 -29.17 16.59 -8.22
CA LEU A 130 -27.91 16.50 -8.93
C LEU A 130 -28.09 15.85 -10.29
N GLU A 131 -27.30 16.31 -11.26
CA GLU A 131 -27.20 15.70 -12.57
C GLU A 131 -25.76 15.81 -13.08
N PHE A 132 -25.29 14.78 -13.78
CA PHE A 132 -24.05 14.89 -14.54
C PHE A 132 -24.28 15.79 -15.75
N THR A 133 -23.46 16.81 -15.91
CA THR A 133 -23.46 17.64 -17.13
C THR A 133 -22.31 17.26 -18.05
N GLU A 134 -21.22 16.68 -17.51
CA GLU A 134 -20.11 16.18 -18.29
C GLU A 134 -19.38 15.07 -17.53
N VAL A 135 -19.11 13.96 -18.21
CA VAL A 135 -18.24 12.88 -17.71
C VAL A 135 -17.32 12.52 -18.87
N ASN A 136 -16.02 12.78 -18.72
CA ASN A 136 -15.06 12.43 -19.77
C ASN A 136 -14.80 10.91 -19.76
N PRO A 137 -15.20 10.18 -20.82
CA PRO A 137 -15.10 8.71 -20.88
C PRO A 137 -13.64 8.22 -20.96
N ASP A 138 -12.69 9.07 -21.36
CA ASP A 138 -11.27 8.70 -21.38
C ASP A 138 -10.68 8.51 -19.98
N PHE A 139 -11.32 9.06 -18.95
CA PHE A 139 -10.86 9.03 -17.57
C PHE A 139 -11.82 8.31 -16.63
N PHE A 140 -13.06 8.05 -17.02
CA PHE A 140 -14.06 7.39 -16.16
C PHE A 140 -14.43 6.00 -16.67
N ASN A 141 -15.17 5.27 -15.85
CA ASN A 141 -15.62 3.91 -16.11
C ASN A 141 -14.47 2.90 -16.31
N PHE A 142 -13.39 3.04 -15.54
CA PHE A 142 -12.18 2.23 -15.71
C PHE A 142 -12.38 0.75 -15.36
N GLU A 143 -12.75 0.44 -14.11
CA GLU A 143 -13.07 -0.93 -13.69
C GLU A 143 -14.56 -1.13 -13.47
N ARG A 144 -15.28 -0.03 -13.25
CA ARG A 144 -16.70 -0.01 -12.96
C ARG A 144 -17.33 1.22 -13.57
N GLU A 145 -18.49 1.04 -14.18
CA GLU A 145 -19.32 2.17 -14.63
C GLU A 145 -19.84 2.98 -13.44
N TYR A 146 -19.77 4.30 -13.54
CA TYR A 146 -20.39 5.19 -12.57
C TYR A 146 -21.91 5.16 -12.71
N LYS A 147 -22.63 5.36 -11.61
CA LYS A 147 -24.10 5.43 -11.59
C LYS A 147 -24.63 6.53 -12.52
N VAL A 148 -25.90 6.40 -12.90
CA VAL A 148 -26.61 7.43 -13.70
C VAL A 148 -26.78 8.75 -12.93
N VAL A 149 -26.75 8.73 -11.59
CA VAL A 149 -26.99 9.91 -10.75
C VAL A 149 -25.83 10.14 -9.76
N PRO A 150 -25.37 11.40 -9.57
CA PRO A 150 -24.37 11.75 -8.56
C PRO A 150 -24.78 11.42 -7.14
N GLU A 151 -23.85 10.93 -6.31
CA GLU A 151 -24.13 10.61 -4.90
C GLU A 151 -23.95 11.81 -3.96
N SER A 152 -23.08 12.76 -4.31
CA SER A 152 -22.93 14.01 -3.57
C SER A 152 -22.32 15.11 -4.43
N TYR A 153 -22.37 16.32 -3.89
CA TYR A 153 -21.95 17.54 -4.55
C TYR A 153 -21.26 18.46 -3.55
N ILE A 154 -20.23 19.15 -4.04
CA ILE A 154 -19.67 20.37 -3.47
C ILE A 154 -19.50 21.37 -4.63
N LYS A 155 -19.41 22.66 -4.34
CA LYS A 155 -19.20 23.71 -5.35
C LYS A 155 -17.71 24.03 -5.47
N VAL A 156 -17.14 23.57 -6.57
CA VAL A 156 -15.78 23.90 -7.04
C VAL A 156 -15.89 24.41 -8.47
N ARG A 157 -15.22 25.51 -8.79
CA ARG A 157 -15.18 26.06 -10.15
C ARG A 157 -13.76 26.20 -10.66
N SER A 158 -13.52 25.76 -11.88
CA SER A 158 -12.30 26.11 -12.60
C SER A 158 -12.38 27.56 -13.06
N LEU A 159 -11.34 28.33 -12.75
CA LEU A 159 -11.16 29.71 -13.17
C LEU A 159 -10.20 29.84 -14.36
N ASP A 160 -9.41 28.80 -14.64
CA ASP A 160 -8.49 28.74 -15.77
C ASP A 160 -9.09 27.92 -16.92
N SER A 161 -9.14 28.50 -18.13
CA SER A 161 -9.64 27.85 -19.34
C SER A 161 -8.70 26.76 -19.88
N ARG A 162 -7.46 26.71 -19.38
CA ARG A 162 -6.46 25.68 -19.74
C ARG A 162 -6.60 24.41 -18.89
N ASN A 163 -7.43 24.44 -17.85
CA ASN A 163 -7.69 23.27 -17.02
C ASN A 163 -8.57 22.28 -17.79
N LEU A 164 -8.19 21.01 -17.72
CA LEU A 164 -9.01 19.90 -18.21
C LEU A 164 -10.03 19.55 -17.12
N VAL A 165 -11.29 19.93 -17.32
CA VAL A 165 -12.39 19.50 -16.45
C VAL A 165 -12.86 18.13 -16.93
N ILE A 166 -12.71 17.12 -16.08
CA ILE A 166 -13.02 15.72 -16.39
C ILE A 166 -14.46 15.38 -15.99
N LEU A 167 -14.92 15.95 -14.88
CA LEU A 167 -16.25 15.68 -14.33
C LEU A 167 -16.95 16.99 -13.95
N LYS A 168 -18.16 17.19 -14.51
CA LYS A 168 -19.06 18.29 -14.15
C LYS A 168 -20.40 17.77 -13.64
N ILE A 169 -20.87 18.40 -12.58
CA ILE A 169 -22.17 18.11 -11.97
C ILE A 169 -22.90 19.43 -11.80
N ASN A 170 -24.18 19.46 -12.14
CA ASN A 170 -25.06 20.58 -11.89
C ASN A 170 -26.01 20.27 -10.73
N ARG A 171 -26.16 21.25 -9.84
CA ARG A 171 -27.14 21.27 -8.76
C ARG A 171 -28.34 22.11 -9.19
N LYS A 172 -29.47 21.46 -9.45
CA LYS A 172 -30.65 22.02 -10.14
C LYS A 172 -31.43 23.06 -9.33
N ASP A 173 -31.35 23.03 -7.99
CA ASP A 173 -32.11 23.91 -7.10
C ASP A 173 -31.48 25.29 -6.89
N ILE A 174 -30.27 25.54 -7.39
CA ILE A 174 -29.57 26.82 -7.21
C ILE A 174 -29.14 27.44 -8.54
N LYS A 175 -29.10 28.78 -8.58
CA LYS A 175 -28.46 29.51 -9.67
C LYS A 175 -26.94 29.25 -9.63
N ASP A 176 -26.35 29.07 -10.80
CA ASP A 176 -24.93 28.73 -10.97
C ASP A 176 -24.54 27.43 -10.25
N GLY A 177 -25.41 26.41 -10.33
CA GLY A 177 -25.25 25.12 -9.66
C GLY A 177 -24.19 24.18 -10.23
N GLU A 178 -23.57 24.51 -11.35
CA GLU A 178 -22.51 23.66 -11.92
C GLU A 178 -21.22 23.71 -11.08
N SER A 179 -20.58 22.55 -10.97
CA SER A 179 -19.35 22.30 -10.23
C SER A 179 -18.42 21.37 -11.00
N HIS A 180 -17.12 21.57 -10.86
CA HIS A 180 -16.05 20.84 -11.54
C HIS A 180 -15.35 19.94 -10.52
N LEU A 181 -15.75 18.67 -10.46
CA LEU A 181 -15.42 17.77 -9.35
C LEU A 181 -14.21 16.86 -9.62
N VAL A 182 -13.78 16.76 -10.87
CA VAL A 182 -12.47 16.20 -11.23
C VAL A 182 -11.84 17.14 -12.25
N VAL A 183 -10.69 17.69 -11.92
CA VAL A 183 -10.00 18.71 -12.73
C VAL A 183 -8.50 18.43 -12.73
N ILE A 184 -7.89 18.45 -13.92
CA ILE A 184 -6.45 18.47 -14.08
C ILE A 184 -6.03 19.86 -14.54
N SER A 185 -5.03 20.42 -13.87
CA SER A 185 -4.43 21.72 -14.15
C SER A 185 -2.97 21.56 -14.54
N ARG A 186 -2.33 22.66 -14.97
CA ARG A 186 -0.89 22.68 -15.19
C ARG A 186 -0.08 22.43 -13.91
N ASN A 187 -0.64 22.68 -12.74
CA ASN A 187 0.05 22.58 -11.45
C ASN A 187 -0.34 21.32 -10.66
N GLY A 188 -1.04 20.37 -11.25
CA GLY A 188 -1.49 19.14 -10.60
C GLY A 188 -2.98 18.89 -10.81
N ALA A 189 -3.68 18.28 -9.85
CA ALA A 189 -5.07 17.89 -10.04
C ALA A 189 -5.90 17.90 -8.75
N TYR A 190 -7.20 17.98 -8.93
CA TYR A 190 -8.21 17.81 -7.88
C TYR A 190 -9.19 16.72 -8.31
N ALA A 191 -9.49 15.77 -7.43
CA ALA A 191 -10.56 14.79 -7.64
C ALA A 191 -11.37 14.63 -6.35
N TYR A 192 -12.67 14.84 -6.43
CA TYR A 192 -13.58 14.69 -5.29
C TYR A 192 -13.89 13.20 -5.03
N GLU A 193 -13.70 12.76 -3.79
CA GLU A 193 -13.60 11.34 -3.39
C GLU A 193 -14.76 10.44 -3.86
N PRO A 194 -16.04 10.85 -3.77
CA PRO A 194 -17.17 10.02 -4.20
C PRO A 194 -17.11 9.58 -5.67
N PHE A 195 -16.27 10.23 -6.49
CA PHE A 195 -16.10 9.94 -7.90
C PHE A 195 -14.78 9.24 -8.24
N ILE A 196 -13.92 8.98 -7.25
CA ILE A 196 -12.62 8.33 -7.46
C ILE A 196 -12.81 6.81 -7.56
N TYR A 197 -13.47 6.21 -6.56
CA TYR A 197 -13.62 4.76 -6.45
C TYR A 197 -14.99 4.37 -5.86
N TYR A 198 -15.45 3.16 -6.17
CA TYR A 198 -16.58 2.49 -5.55
C TYR A 198 -16.14 1.74 -4.30
N ARG A 199 -16.95 1.79 -3.25
CA ARG A 199 -16.83 0.88 -2.10
C ARG A 199 -18.17 0.18 -1.82
N GLY A 200 -18.20 -1.13 -2.02
CA GLY A 200 -19.38 -1.94 -1.80
C GLY A 200 -19.72 -2.06 -0.32
N LYS A 201 -20.86 -1.49 0.09
CA LYS A 201 -21.30 -1.52 1.50
C LYS A 201 -21.48 -2.95 2.05
N GLN A 202 -21.97 -3.88 1.21
CA GLN A 202 -22.20 -5.27 1.61
C GLN A 202 -21.00 -6.19 1.34
N THR A 203 -20.32 -5.98 0.21
CA THR A 203 -19.24 -6.87 -0.23
C THR A 203 -17.87 -6.44 0.28
N GLY A 204 -17.73 -5.21 0.78
CA GLY A 204 -16.46 -4.59 1.10
C GLY A 204 -15.57 -4.34 -0.13
N LYS A 205 -16.08 -4.59 -1.36
CA LYS A 205 -15.26 -4.53 -2.56
C LYS A 205 -14.95 -3.09 -2.98
N THR A 206 -13.70 -2.84 -3.34
CA THR A 206 -13.23 -1.55 -3.83
C THR A 206 -12.87 -1.67 -5.31
N MET A 207 -13.35 -0.73 -6.13
CA MET A 207 -13.07 -0.70 -7.58
C MET A 207 -12.94 0.75 -8.06
N TRP A 208 -12.09 1.01 -9.03
CA TRP A 208 -11.88 2.33 -9.61
C TRP A 208 -13.03 2.75 -10.53
N TYR A 209 -13.52 3.97 -10.34
CA TYR A 209 -14.32 4.68 -11.34
C TYR A 209 -13.41 5.49 -12.25
N LEU A 210 -12.58 6.33 -11.63
CA LEU A 210 -11.56 7.13 -12.29
C LEU A 210 -10.41 6.21 -12.71
N ASN A 211 -9.95 6.31 -13.96
CA ASN A 211 -8.76 5.65 -14.46
C ASN A 211 -7.53 6.25 -13.77
N PRO A 212 -6.91 5.55 -12.81
CA PRO A 212 -5.86 6.14 -12.00
C PRO A 212 -4.57 6.32 -12.84
N PHE A 213 -4.32 5.45 -13.82
CA PHE A 213 -3.13 5.52 -14.67
C PHE A 213 -3.13 6.79 -15.51
N ARG A 214 -4.22 7.06 -16.23
CA ARG A 214 -4.35 8.28 -17.06
C ARG A 214 -4.41 9.53 -16.19
N PHE A 215 -5.13 9.49 -15.07
CA PHE A 215 -5.24 10.61 -14.16
C PHE A 215 -3.88 11.02 -13.60
N PHE A 216 -3.14 10.10 -12.98
CA PHE A 216 -1.84 10.42 -12.38
C PHE A 216 -0.77 10.73 -13.43
N GLU A 217 -0.74 10.04 -14.57
CA GLU A 217 0.18 10.34 -15.67
C GLU A 217 0.01 11.79 -16.15
N THR A 218 -1.25 12.23 -16.32
CA THR A 218 -1.55 13.59 -16.78
C THR A 218 -1.32 14.62 -15.68
N ALA A 219 -1.76 14.35 -14.45
CA ALA A 219 -1.65 15.28 -13.32
C ALA A 219 -0.20 15.61 -12.95
N PHE A 220 0.70 14.61 -12.99
CA PHE A 220 2.12 14.81 -12.72
C PHE A 220 2.95 15.10 -13.98
N GLY A 221 2.35 15.05 -15.17
CA GLY A 221 3.04 15.33 -16.43
C GLY A 221 4.09 14.27 -16.79
N LEU A 222 3.78 12.99 -16.58
CA LEU A 222 4.72 11.86 -16.67
C LEU A 222 4.83 11.25 -18.08
N LYS A 223 4.06 11.76 -19.04
CA LYS A 223 4.07 11.25 -20.41
C LYS A 223 5.46 11.45 -21.03
N GLY A 224 6.05 10.34 -21.50
CA GLY A 224 7.38 10.35 -22.12
C GLY A 224 8.56 10.45 -21.13
N ILE A 225 8.30 10.46 -19.82
CA ILE A 225 9.36 10.38 -18.81
C ILE A 225 9.82 8.92 -18.67
N PRO A 226 11.14 8.63 -18.67
CA PRO A 226 11.66 7.30 -18.38
C PRO A 226 11.16 6.80 -17.02
N ARG A 227 10.66 5.56 -17.00
CA ARG A 227 10.12 4.92 -15.79
C ARG A 227 11.14 3.93 -15.25
N LEU A 228 11.20 3.82 -13.93
CA LEU A 228 11.90 2.73 -13.28
C LEU A 228 11.16 1.43 -13.61
N ASP A 229 11.78 0.57 -14.41
CA ASP A 229 11.26 -0.76 -14.69
C ASP A 229 11.73 -1.71 -13.59
N THR A 230 10.80 -2.13 -12.74
CA THR A 230 11.06 -3.10 -11.67
C THR A 230 10.87 -4.55 -12.11
N THR A 231 10.57 -4.76 -13.39
CA THR A 231 10.27 -6.07 -13.99
C THR A 231 11.31 -6.51 -15.02
N THR A 232 12.29 -5.64 -15.35
CA THR A 232 13.33 -5.93 -16.35
C THR A 232 14.70 -5.53 -15.83
N LEU A 233 15.71 -6.38 -16.06
CA LEU A 233 17.12 -6.09 -15.83
C LEU A 233 17.92 -6.42 -17.09
N TYR A 234 18.72 -5.47 -17.58
CA TYR A 234 19.52 -5.60 -18.81
C TYR A 234 18.70 -6.08 -20.03
N GLY A 235 17.47 -5.57 -20.20
CA GLY A 235 16.58 -5.94 -21.30
C GLY A 235 15.91 -7.30 -21.18
N SER A 236 16.15 -8.04 -20.09
CA SER A 236 15.51 -9.33 -19.80
C SER A 236 14.51 -9.22 -18.67
N ARG A 237 13.36 -9.87 -18.79
CA ARG A 237 12.36 -9.89 -17.72
C ARG A 237 12.93 -10.60 -16.50
N ILE A 238 12.75 -10.00 -15.33
CA ILE A 238 13.12 -10.57 -14.05
C ILE A 238 12.10 -11.67 -13.74
N PHE A 239 12.61 -12.86 -13.47
CA PHE A 239 11.84 -13.96 -12.90
C PHE A 239 12.35 -14.20 -11.49
N TYR A 240 11.41 -14.28 -10.54
CA TYR A 240 11.66 -14.81 -9.21
C TYR A 240 10.45 -15.61 -8.77
N SER A 241 10.67 -16.59 -7.91
CA SER A 241 9.61 -17.40 -7.31
C SER A 241 9.96 -17.68 -5.87
N HIS A 242 8.96 -17.70 -5.00
CA HIS A 242 9.13 -18.03 -3.59
C HIS A 242 7.99 -18.94 -3.13
N ILE A 243 8.32 -19.81 -2.18
CA ILE A 243 7.39 -20.71 -1.51
C ILE A 243 7.50 -20.39 -0.02
N ASP A 244 6.39 -19.98 0.59
CA ASP A 244 6.30 -19.78 2.03
C ASP A 244 6.32 -21.13 2.76
N GLY A 245 6.77 -21.11 4.02
CA GLY A 245 7.00 -22.31 4.82
C GLY A 245 5.73 -23.01 5.33
N ASP A 246 4.55 -22.47 5.02
CA ASP A 246 3.25 -22.93 5.51
C ASP A 246 2.92 -24.37 5.11
N GLY A 247 2.37 -25.12 6.08
CA GLY A 247 1.81 -26.45 5.81
C GLY A 247 2.86 -27.46 5.34
N PHE A 248 4.12 -27.25 5.72
CA PHE A 248 5.25 -28.09 5.33
C PHE A 248 4.99 -29.56 5.69
N THR A 249 4.47 -29.77 6.89
CA THR A 249 4.17 -31.08 7.48
C THR A 249 2.72 -31.55 7.26
N SER A 250 1.90 -30.78 6.55
CA SER A 250 0.53 -31.19 6.23
C SER A 250 0.51 -32.40 5.28
N ILE A 251 -0.54 -33.22 5.39
CA ILE A 251 -0.80 -34.29 4.42
C ILE A 251 -1.31 -33.67 3.13
N SER A 252 -0.66 -33.99 2.01
CA SER A 252 -1.02 -33.47 0.70
C SER A 252 -2.36 -34.03 0.23
N GLU A 253 -3.24 -33.17 -0.28
CA GLU A 253 -4.50 -33.60 -0.91
C GLU A 253 -4.30 -34.30 -2.25
N VAL A 254 -3.10 -34.22 -2.86
CA VAL A 254 -2.79 -34.84 -4.15
C VAL A 254 -2.85 -36.36 -4.07
N ASP A 255 -2.22 -36.93 -3.05
CA ASP A 255 -2.15 -38.39 -2.83
C ASP A 255 -2.69 -38.84 -1.47
N LYS A 256 -3.12 -37.88 -0.62
CA LYS A 256 -3.68 -38.09 0.72
C LYS A 256 -2.78 -38.91 1.64
N LYS A 257 -1.47 -38.91 1.39
CA LYS A 257 -0.50 -39.75 2.09
C LYS A 257 0.83 -39.06 2.34
N SER A 258 1.38 -38.40 1.33
CA SER A 258 2.69 -37.75 1.42
C SER A 258 2.58 -36.41 2.11
N LEU A 259 3.66 -35.97 2.74
CA LEU A 259 3.75 -34.59 3.24
C LEU A 259 3.75 -33.62 2.05
N SER A 260 3.09 -32.48 2.17
CA SER A 260 3.05 -31.42 1.16
C SER A 260 4.45 -31.04 0.68
N ALA A 261 5.41 -30.88 1.60
CA ALA A 261 6.80 -30.57 1.26
C ALA A 261 7.48 -31.65 0.39
N THR A 262 7.10 -32.92 0.52
CA THR A 262 7.62 -34.00 -0.35
C THR A 262 7.11 -33.83 -1.79
N ILE A 263 5.81 -33.55 -1.94
CA ILE A 263 5.20 -33.32 -3.24
C ILE A 263 5.81 -32.07 -3.91
N ILE A 264 5.95 -30.97 -3.18
CA ILE A 264 6.59 -29.74 -3.68
C ILE A 264 8.03 -30.01 -4.11
N ARG A 265 8.84 -30.66 -3.27
CA ARG A 265 10.22 -31.01 -3.62
C ARG A 265 10.30 -31.82 -4.90
N ASP A 266 9.54 -32.92 -4.99
CA ASP A 266 9.73 -33.91 -6.04
C ASP A 266 9.00 -33.55 -7.34
N GLN A 267 7.84 -32.90 -7.27
CA GLN A 267 7.04 -32.59 -8.45
C GLN A 267 7.20 -31.15 -8.94
N ILE A 268 7.71 -30.23 -8.11
CA ILE A 268 7.94 -28.83 -8.48
C ILE A 268 9.43 -28.51 -8.50
N ILE A 269 10.10 -28.48 -7.34
CA ILE A 269 11.46 -27.94 -7.22
C ILE A 269 12.48 -28.75 -8.05
N LYS A 270 12.41 -30.09 -8.00
CA LYS A 270 13.30 -30.96 -8.80
C LYS A 270 12.91 -31.04 -10.28
N LYS A 271 11.62 -30.83 -10.59
CA LYS A 271 11.09 -30.97 -11.95
C LYS A 271 11.37 -29.73 -12.80
N TYR A 272 11.32 -28.55 -12.19
CA TYR A 272 11.55 -27.28 -12.86
C TYR A 272 12.89 -26.70 -12.38
N PRO A 273 13.94 -26.69 -13.22
CA PRO A 273 15.26 -26.15 -12.88
C PRO A 273 15.25 -24.61 -12.92
N LEU A 274 14.31 -24.00 -12.20
CA LEU A 274 14.16 -22.56 -12.05
C LEU A 274 14.67 -22.13 -10.67
N PRO A 275 15.19 -20.91 -10.51
CA PRO A 275 15.51 -20.35 -9.20
C PRO A 275 14.25 -20.22 -8.35
N ILE A 276 14.24 -20.88 -7.18
CA ILE A 276 13.13 -20.89 -6.24
C ILE A 276 13.66 -20.54 -4.86
N THR A 277 13.12 -19.50 -4.24
CA THR A 277 13.29 -19.30 -2.81
C THR A 277 12.33 -20.23 -2.08
N ALA A 278 12.82 -21.01 -1.12
CA ALA A 278 11.97 -21.81 -0.23
C ALA A 278 12.30 -21.49 1.21
N SER A 279 11.29 -21.40 2.06
CA SER A 279 11.46 -21.24 3.50
C SER A 279 10.76 -22.32 4.30
N VAL A 280 11.01 -22.31 5.60
CA VAL A 280 10.37 -23.18 6.59
C VAL A 280 10.03 -22.37 7.83
N ILE A 281 8.98 -22.81 8.54
CA ILE A 281 8.69 -22.37 9.90
C ILE A 281 9.43 -23.32 10.85
N VAL A 282 10.36 -22.81 11.67
CA VAL A 282 11.23 -23.68 12.48
C VAL A 282 10.43 -24.59 13.43
N GLY A 283 9.32 -24.09 13.99
CA GLY A 283 8.41 -24.84 14.84
C GLY A 283 7.84 -26.11 14.22
N GLU A 284 7.60 -26.13 12.89
CA GLU A 284 7.12 -27.31 12.16
C GLU A 284 8.24 -28.32 11.85
N ILE A 285 9.50 -27.89 11.91
CA ILE A 285 10.64 -28.71 11.49
C ILE A 285 11.37 -29.31 12.69
N ASP A 286 11.62 -28.53 13.73
CA ASP A 286 12.41 -28.94 14.89
C ASP A 286 11.73 -30.07 15.68
N PRO A 287 12.37 -31.26 15.81
CA PRO A 287 11.83 -32.39 16.56
C PRO A 287 11.66 -32.12 18.07
N SER A 288 12.31 -31.09 18.61
CA SER A 288 12.11 -30.63 19.99
C SER A 288 10.85 -29.78 20.19
N LEU A 289 10.18 -29.41 19.08
CA LEU A 289 8.96 -28.59 19.05
C LEU A 289 7.79 -29.42 18.53
N LEU A 290 7.19 -29.02 17.40
CA LEU A 290 6.07 -29.73 16.77
C LEU A 290 6.54 -30.60 15.59
N GLY A 291 7.81 -30.50 15.21
CA GLY A 291 8.38 -31.20 14.06
C GLY A 291 8.77 -32.65 14.34
N CYS A 292 9.46 -33.25 13.36
CA CYS A 292 9.99 -34.61 13.46
C CYS A 292 11.22 -34.79 12.58
N GLU A 293 12.00 -35.85 12.82
CA GLU A 293 13.20 -36.16 12.04
C GLU A 293 12.93 -36.26 10.53
N ARG A 294 11.74 -36.75 10.15
CA ARG A 294 11.33 -36.82 8.75
C ARG A 294 11.21 -35.42 8.14
N ALA A 295 10.69 -34.43 8.87
CA ALA A 295 10.58 -33.05 8.40
C ALA A 295 11.97 -32.41 8.21
N VAL A 296 12.88 -32.63 9.17
CA VAL A 296 14.28 -32.20 9.08
C VAL A 296 14.96 -32.76 7.83
N GLN A 297 14.80 -34.06 7.57
CA GLN A 297 15.38 -34.71 6.38
C GLN A 297 14.82 -34.15 5.07
N ILE A 298 13.51 -33.88 5.01
CA ILE A 298 12.89 -33.27 3.84
C ILE A 298 13.40 -31.84 3.64
N ALA A 299 13.45 -31.02 4.69
CA ALA A 299 13.96 -29.65 4.62
C ALA A 299 15.41 -29.60 4.15
N ARG A 300 16.30 -30.43 4.72
CA ARG A 300 17.69 -30.60 4.26
C ARG A 300 17.75 -30.98 2.78
N SER A 301 16.91 -31.91 2.34
CA SER A 301 16.90 -32.36 0.95
C SER A 301 16.41 -31.29 -0.03
N ILE A 302 15.56 -30.35 0.40
CA ILE A 302 15.13 -29.20 -0.40
C ILE A 302 16.27 -28.19 -0.46
N PHE A 303 16.84 -27.82 0.70
CA PHE A 303 17.91 -26.83 0.76
C PHE A 303 19.22 -27.28 0.13
N ALA A 304 19.45 -28.60 -0.02
CA ALA A 304 20.60 -29.14 -0.74
C ALA A 304 20.51 -28.96 -2.27
N LEU A 305 19.35 -28.59 -2.83
CA LEU A 305 19.18 -28.39 -4.27
C LEU A 305 19.85 -27.08 -4.72
N ASP A 306 20.55 -27.14 -5.85
CA ASP A 306 21.32 -26.01 -6.39
C ASP A 306 20.44 -24.83 -6.85
N ASN A 307 19.21 -25.11 -7.27
CA ASN A 307 18.25 -24.09 -7.72
C ASN A 307 17.42 -23.49 -6.58
N VAL A 308 17.70 -23.85 -5.32
CA VAL A 308 16.97 -23.33 -4.15
C VAL A 308 17.76 -22.22 -3.46
N GLU A 309 17.16 -21.05 -3.27
CA GLU A 309 17.63 -20.05 -2.32
C GLU A 309 16.95 -20.27 -0.97
N ALA A 310 17.72 -20.27 0.13
CA ALA A 310 17.17 -20.53 1.46
C ALA A 310 16.53 -19.27 2.07
N GLY A 311 15.28 -19.41 2.52
CA GLY A 311 14.55 -18.40 3.28
C GLY A 311 14.21 -18.86 4.70
N SER A 312 13.95 -17.90 5.59
CA SER A 312 13.31 -18.14 6.89
C SER A 312 11.85 -17.67 6.86
N HIS A 313 10.94 -18.49 7.38
CA HIS A 313 9.53 -18.13 7.57
C HIS A 313 9.18 -18.08 9.06
N SER A 314 10.09 -17.48 9.85
CA SER A 314 9.99 -17.33 11.30
C SER A 314 10.10 -18.63 12.11
N TYR A 315 9.95 -18.51 13.42
CA TYR A 315 10.01 -19.63 14.36
C TYR A 315 8.64 -20.24 14.61
N SER A 316 7.62 -19.42 14.91
CA SER A 316 6.28 -19.91 15.29
C SER A 316 5.18 -19.60 14.28
N HIS A 317 5.51 -18.91 13.19
CA HIS A 317 4.55 -18.26 12.31
C HIS A 317 3.63 -17.28 13.07
N PRO A 318 4.16 -16.14 13.55
CA PRO A 318 3.35 -15.10 14.17
C PRO A 318 2.22 -14.65 13.25
N SER A 319 0.98 -14.70 13.74
CA SER A 319 -0.19 -14.16 13.04
C SER A 319 -0.16 -12.63 13.03
N THR A 320 0.54 -12.03 14.01
CA THR A 320 0.79 -10.59 14.11
C THR A 320 2.22 -10.30 14.59
N TRP A 321 2.78 -9.22 14.08
CA TRP A 321 4.07 -8.67 14.48
C TRP A 321 3.94 -7.48 15.47
N GLU A 322 2.76 -7.29 16.06
CA GLU A 322 2.54 -6.32 17.15
C GLU A 322 3.00 -6.92 18.49
N GLU A 323 4.04 -6.30 19.05
CA GLU A 323 4.63 -6.70 20.34
C GLU A 323 3.73 -6.29 21.52
N ASP A 324 2.95 -5.21 21.39
CA ASP A 324 2.00 -4.81 22.43
C ASP A 324 0.66 -5.54 22.26
N HIS A 325 0.56 -6.71 22.87
CA HIS A 325 -0.64 -7.54 22.84
C HIS A 325 -1.87 -6.87 23.47
N SER A 326 -1.72 -5.80 24.26
CA SER A 326 -2.88 -5.05 24.77
C SER A 326 -3.64 -4.32 23.65
N LYS A 327 -2.96 -4.06 22.53
CA LYS A 327 -3.55 -3.48 21.32
C LYS A 327 -4.28 -4.51 20.45
N LEU A 328 -4.12 -5.80 20.74
CA LEU A 328 -4.80 -6.87 20.04
C LEU A 328 -6.16 -7.13 20.68
N GLY A 329 -7.19 -7.32 19.85
CA GLY A 329 -8.50 -7.75 20.35
C GLY A 329 -8.41 -9.13 21.01
N LYS A 330 -9.23 -9.38 22.05
CA LYS A 330 -9.25 -10.61 22.89
C LYS A 330 -9.40 -11.97 22.17
N LYS A 331 -9.43 -12.02 20.84
CA LYS A 331 -9.75 -13.21 20.02
C LYS A 331 -8.71 -13.57 18.96
N GLN A 332 -7.59 -12.84 18.84
CA GLN A 332 -6.61 -13.17 17.81
C GLN A 332 -5.54 -14.13 18.36
N PRO A 333 -5.35 -15.32 17.76
CA PRO A 333 -4.17 -16.12 18.07
C PRO A 333 -2.91 -15.30 17.75
N LEU A 334 -1.90 -15.38 18.62
CA LEU A 334 -0.65 -14.63 18.49
C LEU A 334 0.30 -15.26 17.46
N HIS A 335 0.18 -16.57 17.29
CA HIS A 335 0.94 -17.41 16.38
C HIS A 335 0.02 -18.53 15.89
N ASP A 336 0.27 -19.02 14.68
CA ASP A 336 -0.54 -20.10 14.09
C ASP A 336 -0.11 -21.47 14.64
N LEU A 337 1.15 -21.63 15.07
CA LEU A 337 1.65 -22.85 15.70
C LEU A 337 1.52 -22.82 17.23
N ALA A 338 0.74 -23.74 17.80
CA ALA A 338 0.58 -23.88 19.24
C ALA A 338 1.82 -24.47 19.95
N ILE A 339 2.94 -23.73 19.94
CA ILE A 339 4.18 -24.13 20.61
C ILE A 339 4.01 -24.01 22.13
N PRO A 340 4.17 -25.10 22.90
CA PRO A 340 3.96 -25.07 24.34
C PRO A 340 4.84 -24.03 25.05
N ASN A 341 4.24 -23.26 25.97
CA ASN A 341 4.91 -22.26 26.81
C ASN A 341 5.68 -21.17 26.03
N TYR A 342 5.27 -20.86 24.80
CA TYR A 342 5.89 -19.84 23.97
C TYR A 342 5.08 -18.54 23.93
N ASN A 343 5.78 -17.42 24.10
CA ASN A 343 5.27 -16.06 23.84
C ASN A 343 6.10 -15.43 22.72
N LEU A 344 5.47 -14.56 21.93
CA LEU A 344 6.12 -13.89 20.80
C LEU A 344 7.42 -13.22 21.24
N SER A 345 8.53 -13.56 20.58
CA SER A 345 9.84 -12.98 20.82
C SER A 345 10.53 -12.72 19.48
N LEU A 346 10.78 -11.46 19.14
CA LEU A 346 11.44 -11.12 17.88
C LEU A 346 12.79 -11.80 17.71
N ASP A 347 13.54 -12.01 18.80
CA ASP A 347 14.83 -12.69 18.75
C ASP A 347 14.67 -14.17 18.37
N LYS A 348 13.68 -14.86 18.95
CA LYS A 348 13.34 -16.22 18.55
C LYS A 348 12.80 -16.29 17.13
N GLU A 349 11.90 -15.39 16.77
CA GLU A 349 11.29 -15.37 15.44
C GLU A 349 12.30 -15.09 14.34
N ILE A 350 13.27 -14.21 14.57
CA ILE A 350 14.17 -13.71 13.52
C ILE A 350 15.57 -14.33 13.64
N ASN A 351 16.29 -14.05 14.72
CA ASN A 351 17.69 -14.45 14.84
C ASN A 351 17.80 -15.96 15.02
N PHE A 352 17.06 -16.53 15.98
CA PHE A 352 17.10 -17.96 16.24
C PHE A 352 16.61 -18.77 15.04
N SER A 353 15.53 -18.34 14.36
CA SER A 353 15.02 -19.09 13.21
C SER A 353 16.04 -19.17 12.07
N VAL A 354 16.70 -18.04 11.75
CA VAL A 354 17.76 -17.98 10.75
C VAL A 354 18.96 -18.83 11.16
N ASP A 355 19.39 -18.73 12.42
CA ASP A 355 20.50 -19.51 12.96
C ASP A 355 20.23 -21.01 12.93
N TYR A 356 19.02 -21.43 13.31
CA TYR A 356 18.61 -22.83 13.27
C TYR A 356 18.66 -23.37 11.84
N ILE A 357 18.12 -22.64 10.86
CA ILE A 357 18.16 -23.06 9.46
C ILE A 357 19.60 -23.19 8.98
N ASN A 358 20.45 -22.18 9.22
CA ASN A 358 21.86 -22.19 8.84
C ASN A 358 22.64 -23.36 9.44
N LYS A 359 22.44 -23.66 10.74
CA LYS A 359 23.21 -24.68 11.47
C LYS A 359 22.67 -26.10 11.25
N MET A 360 21.35 -26.24 11.18
CA MET A 360 20.70 -27.55 11.24
C MET A 360 20.20 -28.03 9.89
N LEU A 361 19.86 -27.14 8.95
CA LEU A 361 19.15 -27.51 7.72
C LEU A 361 19.97 -27.27 6.43
N LEU A 362 20.88 -26.30 6.42
CA LEU A 362 21.66 -25.98 5.22
C LEU A 362 22.94 -26.82 5.09
N PRO A 363 23.36 -27.17 3.86
CA PRO A 363 24.68 -27.74 3.63
C PRO A 363 25.79 -26.70 3.86
N PRO A 364 27.04 -27.12 4.11
CA PRO A 364 28.17 -26.21 4.23
C PRO A 364 28.29 -25.27 3.01
N GLY A 365 28.54 -23.98 3.26
CA GLY A 365 28.68 -22.96 2.22
C GLY A 365 27.35 -22.34 1.74
N LYS A 366 26.21 -22.79 2.26
CA LYS A 366 24.90 -22.19 2.00
C LYS A 366 24.36 -21.53 3.27
N GLU A 367 23.71 -20.38 3.09
CA GLU A 367 23.13 -19.57 4.16
C GLU A 367 21.76 -19.05 3.73
N VAL A 368 20.92 -18.73 4.71
CA VAL A 368 19.67 -17.99 4.49
C VAL A 368 19.98 -16.63 3.86
N LYS A 369 19.24 -16.27 2.80
CA LYS A 369 19.40 -15.00 2.08
C LYS A 369 18.18 -14.09 2.16
N ILE A 370 17.03 -14.61 2.55
CA ILE A 370 15.78 -13.86 2.59
C ILE A 370 14.88 -14.26 3.76
N TYR A 371 14.19 -13.28 4.31
CA TYR A 371 13.21 -13.44 5.36
C TYR A 371 11.80 -13.22 4.78
N GLN A 372 10.95 -14.24 4.88
CA GLN A 372 9.56 -14.21 4.41
C GLN A 372 8.66 -13.90 5.61
N TRP A 373 7.97 -12.75 5.59
CA TRP A 373 7.11 -12.34 6.71
C TRP A 373 5.86 -13.21 6.79
N SER A 374 5.57 -13.72 7.99
CA SER A 374 4.39 -14.54 8.31
C SER A 374 3.15 -13.70 8.66
N GLY A 375 2.00 -14.35 8.66
CA GLY A 375 0.75 -13.82 9.20
C GLY A 375 0.32 -12.52 8.54
N ASN A 376 0.06 -11.48 9.34
CA ASN A 376 -0.38 -10.19 8.81
C ASN A 376 0.67 -9.44 7.98
N CYS A 377 1.90 -9.96 7.83
CA CYS A 377 2.99 -9.36 7.08
C CYS A 377 3.21 -7.87 7.42
N GLN A 378 3.07 -7.49 8.69
CA GLN A 378 3.24 -6.10 9.13
C GLN A 378 4.35 -5.99 10.19
N PRO A 379 5.61 -6.34 9.85
CA PRO A 379 6.73 -6.23 10.77
C PRO A 379 6.86 -4.83 11.37
N SER A 380 7.28 -4.79 12.63
CA SER A 380 7.69 -3.58 13.32
C SER A 380 9.01 -3.04 12.75
N SER A 381 9.29 -1.78 13.04
CA SER A 381 10.58 -1.15 12.69
C SER A 381 11.77 -1.91 13.30
N GLN A 382 11.60 -2.42 14.52
CA GLN A 382 12.59 -3.24 15.21
C GLN A 382 12.82 -4.57 14.49
N ALA A 383 11.76 -5.27 14.08
CA ALA A 383 11.86 -6.52 13.32
C ALA A 383 12.62 -6.30 11.99
N LEU A 384 12.29 -5.23 11.25
CA LEU A 384 13.00 -4.87 10.02
C LEU A 384 14.48 -4.56 10.25
N GLU A 385 14.83 -3.90 11.36
CA GLU A 385 16.21 -3.64 11.74
C GLU A 385 16.98 -4.93 12.05
N MET A 386 16.35 -5.89 12.74
CA MET A 386 16.98 -7.16 13.07
C MET A 386 17.32 -7.95 11.80
N VAL A 387 16.38 -8.06 10.87
CA VAL A 387 16.63 -8.71 9.57
C VAL A 387 17.75 -8.00 8.79
N LYS A 388 17.78 -6.65 8.81
CA LYS A 388 18.85 -5.87 8.18
C LYS A 388 20.22 -6.16 8.81
N LYS A 389 20.31 -6.30 10.13
CA LYS A 389 21.56 -6.61 10.86
C LYS A 389 22.09 -8.01 10.53
N LEU A 390 21.21 -8.95 10.20
CA LEU A 390 21.59 -10.27 9.69
C LEU A 390 22.14 -10.22 8.25
N GLY A 391 22.03 -9.09 7.54
CA GLY A 391 22.52 -8.94 6.17
C GLY A 391 21.65 -9.63 5.11
N ILE A 392 20.44 -10.07 5.47
CA ILE A 392 19.51 -10.77 4.58
C ILE A 392 18.42 -9.82 4.06
N LYS A 393 17.76 -10.20 2.96
CA LYS A 393 16.63 -9.45 2.38
C LYS A 393 15.33 -9.82 3.09
N ASN A 394 14.25 -9.06 2.85
CA ASN A 394 12.93 -9.38 3.37
C ASN A 394 11.87 -9.25 2.27
N ILE A 395 10.83 -10.08 2.32
CA ILE A 395 9.70 -10.07 1.39
C ILE A 395 8.43 -10.58 2.07
N ASN A 396 7.29 -10.33 1.43
CA ASN A 396 5.92 -10.77 1.72
C ASN A 396 4.98 -9.61 2.04
N VAL A 397 3.73 -9.82 1.67
CA VAL A 397 2.59 -8.93 1.89
C VAL A 397 1.36 -9.80 2.16
N ASN A 398 0.49 -9.35 3.05
CA ASN A 398 -0.68 -10.13 3.51
C ASN A 398 -1.77 -10.30 2.44
N PHE A 399 -1.69 -9.53 1.35
CA PHE A 399 -2.72 -9.51 0.33
C PHE A 399 -2.18 -8.94 -0.97
N GLY A 400 -2.46 -9.58 -2.11
CA GLY A 400 -2.07 -8.99 -3.37
C GLY A 400 -2.23 -9.86 -4.61
N ALA A 401 -3.44 -9.92 -5.16
CA ALA A 401 -3.63 -10.36 -6.53
C ALA A 401 -5.00 -9.91 -7.06
N ILE A 402 -5.05 -9.57 -8.34
CA ILE A 402 -6.31 -9.50 -9.08
C ILE A 402 -6.82 -10.93 -9.24
N SER A 403 -8.05 -11.16 -8.80
CA SER A 403 -8.72 -12.46 -8.95
C SER A 403 -10.20 -12.28 -9.25
N SER A 404 -10.90 -13.37 -9.59
CA SER A 404 -12.37 -13.34 -9.73
C SER A 404 -13.07 -12.87 -8.45
N GLN A 405 -12.50 -13.18 -7.28
CA GLN A 405 -13.01 -12.71 -6.00
C GLN A 405 -12.71 -11.21 -5.78
N PHE A 406 -11.54 -10.74 -6.20
CA PHE A 406 -11.04 -9.37 -6.04
C PHE A 406 -10.61 -8.76 -7.39
N PRO A 407 -11.57 -8.39 -8.27
CA PRO A 407 -11.29 -8.04 -9.66
C PRO A 407 -10.93 -6.56 -9.82
N SER A 408 -9.89 -6.09 -9.13
CA SER A 408 -9.49 -4.67 -9.18
C SER A 408 -8.02 -4.44 -8.84
N TYR A 409 -7.41 -3.44 -9.49
CA TYR A 409 -6.12 -2.87 -9.16
C TYR A 409 -6.05 -2.30 -7.73
N CYS A 410 -7.19 -2.03 -7.07
CA CYS A 410 -7.24 -1.70 -5.64
C CYS A 410 -6.72 -2.82 -4.72
N TYR A 411 -6.52 -4.04 -5.26
CA TYR A 411 -6.02 -5.21 -4.54
C TYR A 411 -4.61 -5.60 -4.93
N VAL A 412 -3.93 -4.78 -5.74
CA VAL A 412 -2.54 -4.97 -6.13
C VAL A 412 -1.69 -4.11 -5.19
N PRO A 413 -0.83 -4.71 -4.35
CA PRO A 413 -0.01 -3.97 -3.41
C PRO A 413 1.03 -3.12 -4.16
N PRO A 414 1.50 -2.02 -3.55
CA PRO A 414 2.65 -1.29 -4.07
C PRO A 414 3.93 -2.14 -3.97
N LEU A 415 5.08 -1.59 -4.34
CA LEU A 415 6.34 -2.34 -4.30
C LEU A 415 6.95 -2.44 -2.89
N ILE A 416 6.63 -1.50 -2.02
CA ILE A 416 7.25 -1.36 -0.70
C ILE A 416 6.26 -0.85 0.34
N ARG A 417 6.52 -1.15 1.61
CA ARG A 417 5.95 -0.47 2.77
C ARG A 417 7.06 0.21 3.57
N GLN A 418 6.82 1.47 3.95
CA GLN A 418 7.75 2.29 4.72
C GLN A 418 7.40 2.22 6.21
N VAL A 419 8.40 2.00 7.06
CA VAL A 419 8.22 1.88 8.53
C VAL A 419 9.40 2.56 9.22
N ASP A 420 9.19 3.76 9.78
CA ASP A 420 10.22 4.57 10.48
C ASP A 420 11.58 4.61 9.76
N GLY A 421 11.56 4.95 8.47
CA GLY A 421 12.78 5.02 7.63
C GLY A 421 13.31 3.67 7.14
N ARG A 422 12.63 2.55 7.44
CA ARG A 422 12.93 1.20 6.95
C ARG A 422 11.94 0.79 5.88
N VAL A 423 12.31 -0.26 5.14
CA VAL A 423 11.57 -0.74 3.97
C VAL A 423 11.27 -2.22 4.13
N GLN A 424 9.99 -2.55 4.10
CA GLN A 424 9.49 -3.87 3.80
C GLN A 424 9.26 -3.96 2.29
N TYR A 425 9.74 -5.03 1.65
CA TYR A 425 9.52 -5.24 0.22
C TYR A 425 8.32 -6.16 0.00
N TYR A 426 7.49 -5.81 -0.96
CA TYR A 426 6.37 -6.63 -1.40
C TYR A 426 6.74 -7.37 -2.69
N PRO A 427 6.20 -8.56 -2.93
CA PRO A 427 6.28 -9.17 -4.24
C PRO A 427 5.66 -8.25 -5.29
N SER A 428 6.38 -7.98 -6.39
CA SER A 428 5.73 -7.44 -7.59
C SER A 428 4.67 -8.45 -8.06
N THR A 429 3.44 -7.98 -8.13
CA THR A 429 2.30 -8.76 -8.59
C THR A 429 2.07 -8.37 -10.04
N THR A 430 2.22 -9.35 -10.95
CA THR A 430 2.02 -9.16 -12.40
C THR A 430 0.58 -9.36 -12.79
#